data_AF-A0A970E8J7-F1
#
_entry.id   AF-A0A970E8J7-F1
#
_cell.length_a   1.000
_cell.length_b   1.000
_cell.length_c   1.000
_cell.angle_alpha   90.00
_cell.angle_beta   90.00
_cell.angle_gamma   90.00
#
_symmetry.space_group_name_H-M   'P 1'
#
loop_
_entity.id
_entity.type
_entity.pdbx_description
1 polymer ?
#
loop_
_entity_poly.entity_id
_entity_poly.type
_entity_poly.pdbx_seq_one_letter_code
_entity_poly.pdbx_strand_id
1 'polypeptide(L)'
;MKVKLNLEQLIGENENKLLKSVLDCKDDSELRQAISRIGMAAISEYLEMILGKQLPTRANEIRERKLFHLIKHYFDGRIPNETEISTLFQLTESSSRTLFKIHFSDMIFLSH
;
A
#
# COMPACT_ATOMS: atom_id res chain seq x y z
N MET A 1 20.48 -0.11 8.14
CA MET A 1 20.25 -1.57 8.04
C MET A 1 19.69 -1.88 6.65
N LYS A 2 20.08 -2.99 6.00
CA LYS A 2 19.50 -3.44 4.71
C LYS A 2 18.87 -4.82 4.90
N VAL A 3 17.64 -5.01 4.41
CA VAL A 3 16.91 -6.29 4.43
C VAL A 3 16.66 -6.73 3.00
N LYS A 4 16.86 -8.01 2.69
CA LYS A 4 16.59 -8.61 1.36
C LYS A 4 15.41 -9.56 1.46
N LEU A 5 14.53 -9.54 0.46
CA LEU A 5 13.36 -10.41 0.36
C LEU A 5 13.51 -11.33 -0.87
N ASN A 6 13.13 -12.59 -0.73
CA ASN A 6 13.03 -13.54 -1.84
C ASN A 6 11.55 -13.81 -2.16
N LEU A 7 11.08 -13.29 -3.29
CA LEU A 7 9.67 -13.41 -3.70
C LEU A 7 9.32 -14.82 -4.20
N GLU A 8 10.28 -15.58 -4.69
CA GLU A 8 10.06 -16.95 -5.20
C GLU A 8 9.60 -17.92 -4.11
N GLN A 9 9.78 -17.55 -2.84
CA GLN A 9 9.29 -18.32 -1.69
C GLN A 9 7.82 -18.04 -1.35
N LEU A 10 7.23 -17.00 -1.93
CA LEU A 10 5.89 -16.51 -1.58
C LEU A 10 4.88 -16.66 -2.72
N ILE A 11 5.35 -16.66 -3.97
CA ILE A 11 4.50 -16.67 -5.16
C ILE A 11 5.08 -17.60 -6.24
N GLY A 12 4.19 -18.24 -7.01
CA GLY A 12 4.56 -19.02 -8.20
C GLY A 12 4.61 -18.16 -9.47
N GLU A 13 4.90 -18.80 -10.60
CA GLU A 13 5.00 -18.11 -11.91
C GLU A 13 3.67 -17.49 -12.36
N ASN A 14 2.55 -18.13 -12.04
CA ASN A 14 1.22 -17.64 -12.41
C ASN A 14 0.86 -16.38 -11.63
N GLU A 15 1.11 -16.38 -10.32
CA GLU A 15 0.92 -15.22 -9.46
C GLU A 15 1.83 -14.06 -9.87
N ASN A 16 3.06 -14.33 -10.31
CA ASN A 16 3.98 -13.30 -10.80
C ASN A 16 3.41 -12.59 -12.05
N LYS A 17 2.88 -13.35 -13.03
CA LYS A 17 2.20 -12.77 -14.21
C LYS A 17 0.97 -11.96 -13.82
N LEU A 18 0.16 -12.47 -12.89
CA LEU A 18 -1.01 -11.76 -12.40
C LEU A 18 -0.63 -10.45 -11.70
N LEU A 19 0.40 -10.46 -10.86
CA LEU A 19 0.88 -9.27 -10.16
C LEU A 19 1.38 -8.19 -11.12
N LYS A 20 2.08 -8.56 -12.20
CA LYS A 20 2.48 -7.59 -13.24
C LYS A 20 1.26 -6.91 -13.86
N SER A 21 0.24 -7.68 -14.21
CA SER A 21 -1.01 -7.17 -14.79
C SER A 21 -1.74 -6.23 -13.81
N VAL A 22 -1.89 -6.66 -12.55
CA VAL A 22 -2.62 -5.91 -11.51
C VAL A 22 -1.91 -4.61 -11.13
N LEU A 23 -0.58 -4.61 -11.10
CA LEU A 23 0.24 -3.45 -10.73
C LEU A 23 0.70 -2.63 -11.95
N ASP A 24 0.22 -2.94 -13.14
CA ASP A 24 0.58 -2.29 -14.40
C ASP A 24 2.11 -2.23 -14.64
N CYS A 25 2.81 -3.32 -14.31
CA CYS A 25 4.26 -3.45 -14.48
C CYS A 25 4.59 -4.16 -15.80
N LYS A 26 5.48 -3.56 -16.60
CA LYS A 26 5.88 -4.08 -17.92
C LYS A 26 6.85 -5.23 -17.83
N ASP A 27 7.69 -5.25 -16.80
CA ASP A 27 8.74 -6.25 -16.63
C ASP A 27 8.98 -6.61 -15.16
N ASP A 28 9.91 -7.55 -14.96
CA ASP A 28 10.34 -8.01 -13.64
C ASP A 28 10.98 -6.90 -12.80
N SER A 29 11.64 -5.93 -13.42
CA SER A 29 12.32 -4.85 -12.71
C SER A 29 11.31 -3.89 -12.12
N GLU A 30 10.32 -3.47 -12.92
CA GLU A 30 9.20 -2.65 -12.46
C GLU A 30 8.42 -3.37 -11.35
N LEU A 31 8.14 -4.68 -11.52
CA LEU A 31 7.47 -5.46 -10.48
C LEU A 31 8.28 -5.51 -9.18
N ARG A 32 9.60 -5.77 -9.24
CA ARG A 32 10.48 -5.78 -8.06
C ARG A 32 10.47 -4.43 -7.35
N GLN A 33 10.48 -3.34 -8.10
CA GLN A 33 10.41 -1.99 -7.54
C GLN A 33 9.06 -1.73 -6.87
N ALA A 34 7.95 -2.08 -7.52
CA ALA A 34 6.60 -1.97 -6.98
C ALA A 34 6.46 -2.75 -5.66
N ILE A 35 6.85 -4.02 -5.65
CA ILE A 35 6.80 -4.86 -4.44
C ILE A 35 7.74 -4.34 -3.36
N SER A 36 8.93 -3.86 -3.71
CA SER A 36 9.85 -3.27 -2.72
C SER A 36 9.21 -2.06 -2.03
N ARG A 37 8.51 -1.20 -2.79
CA ARG A 37 7.81 -0.04 -2.24
C ARG A 37 6.60 -0.42 -1.38
N ILE A 38 5.81 -1.41 -1.81
CA ILE A 38 4.71 -1.97 -1.00
C ILE A 38 5.26 -2.59 0.28
N GLY A 39 6.39 -3.31 0.20
CA GLY A 39 7.09 -3.87 1.34
C GLY A 39 7.56 -2.79 2.32
N MET A 40 8.07 -1.65 1.82
CA MET A 40 8.40 -0.51 2.68
C MET A 40 7.17 0.08 3.37
N ALA A 41 6.03 0.17 2.69
CA ALA A 41 4.77 0.60 3.30
C ALA A 41 4.37 -0.33 4.46
N ALA A 42 4.35 -1.64 4.22
CA ALA A 42 3.98 -2.63 5.23
C ALA A 42 4.97 -2.67 6.40
N ILE A 43 6.28 -2.66 6.13
CA ILE A 43 7.31 -2.65 7.18
C ILE A 43 7.22 -1.37 8.00
N SER A 44 6.96 -0.21 7.38
CA SER A 44 6.77 1.04 8.12
C SER A 44 5.61 0.95 9.11
N GLU A 45 4.48 0.35 8.71
CA GLU A 45 3.33 0.13 9.60
C GLU A 45 3.74 -0.74 10.80
N TYR A 46 4.41 -1.87 10.57
CA TYR A 46 4.88 -2.75 11.64
C TYR A 46 5.91 -2.09 12.57
N LEU A 47 6.85 -1.32 12.03
CA LEU A 47 7.85 -0.61 12.84
C LEU A 47 7.19 0.43 13.76
N GLU A 48 6.20 1.16 13.25
CA GLU A 48 5.43 2.09 14.07
C GLU A 48 4.69 1.40 15.22
N MET A 49 4.11 0.23 14.96
CA MET A 49 3.48 -0.60 16.00
C MET A 49 4.46 -1.02 17.07
N ILE A 50 5.62 -1.55 16.66
CA ILE A 50 6.68 -2.02 17.57
C ILE A 50 7.20 -0.87 18.44
N LEU A 51 7.25 0.34 17.90
CA LEU A 51 7.66 1.55 18.61
C LEU A 51 6.54 2.16 19.47
N GLY A 52 5.38 1.51 19.58
CA GLY A 52 4.30 1.91 20.47
C GLY A 52 3.37 2.99 19.92
N LYS A 53 3.37 3.26 18.60
CA LYS A 53 2.33 4.12 18.01
C LYS A 53 0.98 3.41 18.08
N GLN A 54 -0.06 4.16 18.41
CA GLN A 54 -1.40 3.63 18.56
C GLN A 54 -1.88 2.95 17.27
N LEU A 55 -2.52 1.79 17.43
CA LEU A 55 -3.08 1.01 16.35
C LEU A 55 -4.54 1.40 16.12
N PRO A 56 -4.96 1.60 14.85
CA PRO A 56 -6.38 1.67 14.55
C PRO A 56 -7.07 0.37 14.95
N THR A 57 -8.30 0.47 15.46
CA THR A 57 -9.08 -0.69 15.91
C THR A 57 -10.29 -0.95 15.02
N ARG A 58 -10.69 0.04 14.22
CA ARG A 58 -11.81 -0.09 13.27
C ARG A 58 -11.30 -0.50 11.89
N ALA A 59 -12.04 -1.37 11.21
CA ALA A 59 -11.66 -1.88 9.89
C ALA A 59 -11.41 -0.77 8.85
N ASN A 60 -12.16 0.34 8.92
CA ASN A 60 -11.95 1.48 8.02
C ASN A 60 -10.63 2.21 8.32
N GLU A 61 -10.36 2.51 9.59
CA GLU A 61 -9.09 3.13 10.02
C GLU A 61 -7.87 2.27 9.65
N ILE A 62 -7.99 0.94 9.70
CA ILE A 62 -6.94 0.01 9.25
C ILE A 62 -6.67 0.20 7.75
N ARG A 63 -7.72 0.27 6.91
CA ARG A 63 -7.55 0.49 5.46
C ARG A 63 -6.97 1.86 5.16
N GLU A 64 -7.40 2.89 5.89
CA GLU A 64 -6.89 4.26 5.75
C GLU A 64 -5.40 4.34 6.10
N ARG A 65 -4.99 3.72 7.21
CA ARG A 65 -3.58 3.65 7.58
C ARG A 65 -2.76 2.92 6.52
N LYS A 66 -3.26 1.81 5.97
CA LYS A 66 -2.59 1.12 4.85
C LYS A 66 -2.45 2.01 3.63
N LEU A 67 -3.52 2.71 3.26
CA LEU A 67 -3.51 3.65 2.14
C LEU A 67 -2.50 4.78 2.37
N PHE A 68 -2.41 5.33 3.57
CA PHE A 68 -1.41 6.33 3.94
C PHE A 68 0.03 5.86 3.70
N HIS A 69 0.37 4.67 4.20
CA HIS A 69 1.72 4.14 3.98
C HIS A 69 1.97 3.82 2.49
N LEU A 70 0.96 3.36 1.75
CA LEU A 70 1.05 3.16 0.31
C LEU A 70 1.24 4.49 -0.45
N ILE A 71 0.53 5.56 -0.07
CA ILE A 71 0.75 6.89 -0.65
C ILE A 71 2.19 7.33 -0.43
N LYS A 72 2.68 7.19 0.80
CA LYS A 72 4.04 7.62 1.17
C LYS A 72 5.13 6.83 0.45
N HIS A 73 4.98 5.52 0.27
CA HIS A 73 6.07 4.65 -0.19
C HIS A 73 5.88 4.07 -1.59
N TYR A 74 4.65 3.72 -1.98
CA TYR A 74 4.32 3.12 -3.28
C TYR A 74 3.98 4.17 -4.34
N PHE A 75 3.09 5.10 -4.01
CA PHE A 75 2.71 6.18 -4.90
C PHE A 75 3.64 7.40 -4.84
N ASP A 76 4.68 7.36 -4.00
CA ASP A 76 5.70 8.42 -3.89
C ASP A 76 5.10 9.80 -3.61
N GLY A 77 4.13 9.85 -2.69
CA GLY A 77 3.38 11.05 -2.32
C GLY A 77 2.25 11.42 -3.30
N ARG A 78 2.14 10.76 -4.45
CA ARG A 78 1.01 10.95 -5.36
C ARG A 78 -0.28 10.40 -4.74
N ILE A 79 -1.35 11.16 -4.84
CA ILE A 79 -2.69 10.69 -4.48
C ILE A 79 -3.16 9.68 -5.55
N PRO A 80 -3.46 8.42 -5.20
CA PRO A 80 -4.00 7.47 -6.16
C PRO A 80 -5.40 7.88 -6.64
N ASN A 81 -5.86 7.28 -7.73
CA ASN A 81 -7.25 7.40 -8.15
C ASN A 81 -8.12 6.26 -7.61
N GLU A 82 -9.43 6.35 -7.85
CA GLU A 82 -10.43 5.39 -7.35
C GLU A 82 -10.22 3.98 -7.89
N THR A 83 -9.79 3.84 -9.14
CA THR A 83 -9.47 2.55 -9.77
C THR A 83 -8.25 1.92 -9.11
N GLU A 84 -7.18 2.69 -8.85
CA GLU A 84 -5.98 2.20 -8.18
C GLU A 84 -6.29 1.71 -6.75
N ILE A 85 -7.13 2.45 -6.01
CA ILE A 85 -7.60 2.02 -4.69
C ILE A 85 -8.46 0.76 -4.78
N SER A 86 -9.42 0.73 -5.70
CA SER A 86 -10.32 -0.40 -5.89
C SER A 86 -9.53 -1.68 -6.19
N THR A 87 -8.54 -1.60 -7.09
CA THR A 87 -7.66 -2.71 -7.44
C THR A 87 -6.84 -3.21 -6.24
N LEU A 88 -6.23 -2.30 -5.47
CA LEU A 88 -5.37 -2.68 -4.35
C LEU A 88 -6.14 -3.21 -3.14
N PHE A 89 -7.31 -2.66 -2.84
CA PHE A 89 -8.09 -3.00 -1.65
C PHE A 89 -9.28 -3.92 -1.94
N GLN A 90 -9.49 -4.30 -3.20
CA GLN A 90 -10.65 -5.09 -3.67
C GLN A 90 -11.98 -4.45 -3.23
N LEU A 91 -12.05 -3.12 -3.31
CA LEU A 91 -13.22 -2.33 -2.92
C LEU A 91 -14.07 -1.98 -4.14
N THR A 92 -15.37 -1.76 -3.92
CA THR A 92 -16.20 -1.08 -4.92
C THR A 92 -15.73 0.37 -5.10
N GLU A 93 -16.04 0.99 -6.24
CA GLU A 93 -15.75 2.42 -6.47
C GLU A 93 -16.39 3.32 -5.40
N SER A 94 -17.62 3.02 -4.99
CA SER A 94 -18.34 3.73 -3.91
C SER A 94 -17.62 3.65 -2.56
N SER A 95 -17.07 2.49 -2.23
CA SER A 95 -16.29 2.30 -1.00
C SER A 95 -14.92 2.98 -1.08
N SER A 96 -14.31 3.00 -2.27
CA SER A 96 -13.05 3.69 -2.53
C SER A 96 -13.18 5.20 -2.35
N ARG A 97 -14.27 5.81 -2.86
CA ARG A 97 -14.61 7.23 -2.63
C ARG A 97 -14.78 7.55 -1.15
N THR A 98 -15.39 6.64 -0.41
CA THR A 98 -15.58 6.77 1.04
C THR A 98 -14.24 6.72 1.77
N LEU A 99 -13.37 5.78 1.41
CA LEU A 99 -12.01 5.68 1.96
C LEU A 99 -11.19 6.96 1.72
N PHE A 100 -11.33 7.59 0.54
CA PHE A 100 -10.71 8.88 0.25
C PHE A 100 -11.26 10.02 1.11
N LYS A 101 -12.58 10.10 1.27
CA LYS A 101 -13.23 11.27 1.88
C LYS A 101 -13.06 11.37 3.39
N ILE A 102 -12.89 10.25 4.10
CA ILE A 102 -13.03 10.25 5.55
C ILE A 102 -11.81 10.87 6.26
N HIS A 103 -10.57 10.79 5.73
CA HIS A 103 -9.40 11.29 6.49
C HIS A 103 -8.23 11.93 5.71
N PHE A 104 -8.38 12.25 4.41
CA PHE A 104 -7.32 12.99 3.69
C PHE A 104 -7.07 14.41 4.25
N SER A 105 -8.11 15.03 4.82
CA SER A 105 -8.03 16.28 5.57
C SER A 105 -6.98 16.20 6.68
N ASP A 106 -6.98 15.12 7.45
CA ASP A 106 -6.22 15.05 8.71
C ASP A 106 -4.80 14.51 8.51
N MET A 107 -4.59 13.72 7.46
CA MET A 107 -3.28 13.12 7.16
C MET A 107 -2.26 14.09 6.55
N ILE A 108 -2.72 15.16 5.87
CA ILE A 108 -1.83 16.22 5.37
C ILE A 108 -1.18 16.99 6.55
N PHE A 109 -1.91 17.18 7.65
CA PHE A 109 -1.43 17.95 8.81
C PHE A 109 -0.43 17.21 9.72
N LEU A 110 -0.30 15.89 9.59
CA LEU A 110 0.61 15.08 10.44
C LEU A 110 1.98 14.82 9.79
N SER A 111 2.29 15.52 8.70
CA SER A 111 3.56 15.39 7.97
C SER A 111 4.60 16.47 8.33
N HIS A 112 4.46 17.12 9.49
CA HIS A 112 5.42 18.10 10.03
C HIS A 112 5.98 17.63 11.38
#